data_AF-A0A2G6IFJ4-F1
#
_entry.id   AF-A0A2G6IFJ4-F1
#
_cell.length_a   1.000
_cell.length_b   1.000
_cell.length_c   1.000
_cell.angle_alpha   90.00
_cell.angle_beta   90.00
_cell.angle_gamma   90.00
#
_symmetry.space_group_name_H-M   'P 1'
#
loop_
_entity.id
_entity.type
_entity.pdbx_description
1 polymer ?
#
loop_
_entity_poly.entity_id
_entity_poly.type
_entity_poly.pdbx_seq_one_letter_code
_entity_poly.pdbx_strand_id
1 'polypeptide(L)'
;MVQGVRQADLARRVGISPAYLNLIEHNRRRVADALLGAIARELRVEPVSLTEGAEAALLGALRDAAGRYLGRDIELDRTEELAGRLPGWAGLVAAQHARIGELERLVESLSDRLTHDPHLATSLHEVLSTVTAIRSTASILTDTSDIDPDWQARFLRNVGEDSARLTDSVQGLVDYFGAGSAVEDTPISPQEEVAAFLEASGFHIPALETGDGDPGALADAAPMLQSAAAREMAVREMARYQADARAMPGPRLAAAWAQSHDPGQIAARFQVDLAAVLRRLAVLKNGPECGLVICDGAGAVRF
;
A
#
# COMPACT_ATOMS: atom_id res chain seq x y z
N MET A 1 22.84 1.17 7.79
CA MET A 1 23.82 2.04 7.09
C MET A 1 25.21 1.90 7.72
N VAL A 2 26.04 0.94 7.31
CA VAL A 2 27.33 0.67 8.00
C VAL A 2 28.56 1.18 7.23
N GLN A 3 28.46 1.64 5.97
CA GLN A 3 29.63 2.13 5.20
C GLN A 3 29.41 3.40 4.35
N GLY A 4 28.45 4.26 4.67
CA GLY A 4 28.27 5.54 3.97
C GLY A 4 27.81 5.45 2.50
N VAL A 5 27.61 4.25 1.96
CA VAL A 5 27.00 4.03 0.63
C VAL A 5 25.48 4.08 0.77
N ARG A 6 24.80 4.89 -0.05
CA ARG A 6 23.33 4.90 -0.08
C ARG A 6 22.83 3.58 -0.64
N GLN A 7 21.76 3.03 -0.07
CA GLN A 7 21.17 1.74 -0.46
C GLN A 7 20.85 1.70 -1.98
N ALA A 8 20.37 2.81 -2.55
CA ALA A 8 20.10 2.91 -3.99
C ALA A 8 21.36 2.90 -4.88
N ASP A 9 22.52 3.33 -4.35
CA ASP A 9 23.80 3.22 -5.04
C ASP A 9 24.32 1.79 -4.98
N LEU A 10 24.21 1.14 -3.82
CA LEU A 10 24.59 -0.27 -3.64
C LEU A 10 23.76 -1.19 -4.54
N ALA A 11 22.44 -1.00 -4.60
CA ALA A 11 21.55 -1.77 -5.46
C ALA A 11 21.96 -1.69 -6.94
N ARG A 12 22.23 -0.47 -7.43
CA ARG A 12 22.68 -0.26 -8.81
C ARG A 12 24.02 -0.93 -9.11
N ARG A 13 24.99 -0.85 -8.20
CA ARG A 13 26.33 -1.44 -8.38
C ARG A 13 26.31 -2.95 -8.39
N VAL A 14 25.39 -3.55 -7.66
CA VAL A 14 25.20 -5.00 -7.57
C VAL A 14 24.20 -5.51 -8.64
N GLY A 15 23.59 -4.62 -9.42
CA GLY A 15 22.71 -4.98 -10.54
C GLY A 15 21.29 -5.37 -10.13
N ILE A 16 20.81 -4.92 -8.97
CA ILE A 16 19.44 -5.17 -8.48
C ILE A 16 18.67 -3.86 -8.25
N SER A 17 17.33 -3.93 -8.14
CA SER A 17 16.54 -2.74 -7.84
C SER A 17 16.66 -2.34 -6.36
N PRO A 18 16.56 -1.03 -6.02
CA PRO A 18 16.54 -0.58 -4.63
C PRO A 18 15.41 -1.20 -3.81
N ALA A 19 14.24 -1.43 -4.43
CA ALA A 19 13.12 -2.13 -3.81
C ALA A 19 13.47 -3.61 -3.51
N TYR A 20 14.19 -4.29 -4.39
CA TYR A 20 14.64 -5.66 -4.17
C TYR A 20 15.70 -5.75 -3.07
N LEU A 21 16.66 -4.82 -3.04
CA LEU A 21 17.64 -4.72 -1.95
C LEU A 21 16.94 -4.45 -0.61
N ASN A 22 15.90 -3.63 -0.60
CA ASN A 22 15.08 -3.36 0.58
C ASN A 22 14.35 -4.61 1.08
N LEU A 23 13.80 -5.42 0.18
CA LEU A 23 13.14 -6.69 0.55
C LEU A 23 14.14 -7.70 1.13
N ILE A 24 15.36 -7.73 0.61
CA ILE A 24 16.45 -8.57 1.12
C ILE A 24 16.87 -8.11 2.52
N GLU A 25 17.06 -6.81 2.73
CA GLU A 25 17.46 -6.24 4.02
C GLU A 25 16.44 -6.52 5.12
N HIS A 26 15.15 -6.58 4.77
CA HIS A 26 14.07 -6.91 5.70
C HIS A 26 13.75 -8.41 5.77
N ASN A 27 14.63 -9.28 5.27
CA ASN A 27 14.47 -10.75 5.27
C ASN A 27 13.17 -11.24 4.61
N ARG A 28 12.57 -10.45 3.71
CA ARG A 28 11.33 -10.82 3.00
C ARG A 28 11.60 -11.69 1.78
N ARG A 29 12.85 -11.83 1.35
CA ARG A 29 13.29 -12.72 0.26
C ARG A 29 14.65 -13.36 0.58
N ARG A 30 14.78 -14.64 0.21
CA ARG A 30 16.06 -15.37 0.28
C ARG A 30 17.05 -14.77 -0.73
N VAL A 31 18.28 -14.54 -0.29
CA VAL A 31 19.38 -14.03 -1.12
C VAL A 31 20.09 -15.19 -1.78
N ALA A 32 20.36 -15.09 -3.09
CA ALA A 32 21.21 -16.05 -3.78
C ALA A 32 22.69 -15.85 -3.41
N ASP A 33 23.47 -16.92 -3.27
CA ASP A 33 24.89 -16.86 -2.87
C ASP A 33 25.74 -15.95 -3.77
N ALA A 34 25.43 -15.95 -5.08
CA ALA A 34 26.08 -15.06 -6.05
C ALA A 34 25.82 -13.57 -5.77
N LEU A 35 24.61 -13.24 -5.31
CA LEU A 35 24.23 -11.87 -4.94
C LEU A 35 24.87 -11.47 -3.61
N LEU A 36 24.90 -12.36 -2.64
CA LEU A 36 25.55 -12.13 -1.34
C LEU A 36 27.05 -11.88 -1.50
N GLY A 37 27.72 -12.66 -2.35
CA GLY A 37 29.11 -12.43 -2.72
C GLY A 37 29.36 -11.13 -3.52
N ALA A 38 28.38 -10.67 -4.30
CA ALA A 38 28.47 -9.38 -5.00
C ALA A 38 28.29 -8.18 -4.04
N ILE A 39 27.36 -8.29 -3.09
CA ILE A 39 27.18 -7.30 -2.01
C ILE A 39 28.43 -7.24 -1.12
N ALA A 40 28.97 -8.39 -0.72
CA ALA A 40 30.17 -8.48 0.10
C ALA A 40 31.38 -7.81 -0.56
N ARG A 41 31.58 -8.02 -1.87
CA ARG A 41 32.64 -7.36 -2.65
C ARG A 41 32.48 -5.84 -2.70
N GLU A 42 31.26 -5.34 -2.91
CA GLU A 42 31.01 -3.89 -2.96
C GLU A 42 31.17 -3.23 -1.59
N LEU A 43 30.77 -3.92 -0.51
CA LEU A 43 30.94 -3.47 0.86
C LEU A 43 32.33 -3.78 1.46
N ARG A 44 33.22 -4.42 0.69
CA ARG A 44 34.58 -4.82 1.11
C ARG A 44 34.60 -5.60 2.43
N VAL A 45 33.63 -6.49 2.62
CA VAL A 45 33.53 -7.38 3.78
C VAL A 45 33.56 -8.82 3.32
N GLU A 46 33.95 -9.73 4.21
CA GLU A 46 33.86 -11.15 3.91
C GLU A 46 32.38 -11.60 3.88
N PRO A 47 31.95 -12.43 2.91
CA PRO A 47 30.59 -12.95 2.86
C PRO A 47 30.15 -13.64 4.17
N VAL A 48 31.09 -14.30 4.83
CA VAL A 48 30.89 -14.97 6.13
C VAL A 48 30.48 -13.97 7.22
N SER A 49 31.09 -12.78 7.25
CA SER A 49 30.73 -11.74 8.22
C SER A 49 29.32 -11.19 8.02
N LEU A 50 28.80 -11.21 6.79
CA LEU A 50 27.41 -10.83 6.52
C LEU A 50 26.42 -11.89 7.00
N THR A 51 26.74 -13.18 6.82
CA THR A 51 25.92 -14.28 7.30
C THR A 51 25.95 -14.42 8.83
N GLU A 52 27.14 -14.29 9.45
CA GLU A 52 27.29 -14.30 10.91
C GLU A 52 26.56 -13.11 11.56
N GLY A 53 26.63 -11.93 10.93
CA GLY A 53 25.88 -10.75 11.39
C GLY A 53 24.36 -10.94 11.28
N ALA A 54 23.88 -11.57 10.21
CA ALA A 54 22.45 -11.88 10.04
C ALA A 54 21.95 -12.92 11.06
N GLU A 55 22.76 -13.94 11.34
CA GLU A 55 22.47 -14.95 12.36
C GLU A 55 22.44 -14.33 13.77
N ALA A 56 23.43 -13.51 14.12
CA ALA A 56 23.44 -12.77 15.38
C ALA A 56 22.23 -11.84 15.53
N ALA A 57 21.83 -11.13 14.46
CA ALA A 57 20.64 -10.28 14.46
C ALA A 57 19.34 -11.09 14.65
N LEU A 58 19.23 -12.25 14.01
CA LEU A 58 18.09 -13.15 14.18
C LEU A 58 17.97 -13.67 15.62
N LEU A 59 19.09 -14.11 16.20
CA LEU A 59 19.13 -14.57 17.60
C LEU A 59 18.77 -13.44 18.57
N GLY A 60 19.26 -12.22 18.30
CA GLY A 60 18.86 -11.01 19.03
C GLY A 60 17.36 -10.78 18.98
N ALA A 61 16.78 -10.75 17.77
CA ALA A 61 15.35 -10.53 17.58
C ALA A 61 14.47 -11.60 18.25
N LEU A 62 14.91 -12.86 18.26
CA LEU A 62 14.20 -13.94 18.97
C LEU A 62 14.26 -13.76 20.49
N ARG A 63 15.41 -13.38 21.04
CA ARG A 63 15.56 -13.09 22.48
C ARG A 63 14.73 -11.87 22.89
N ASP A 64 14.71 -10.83 22.08
CA ASP A 64 13.88 -9.64 22.29
C ASP A 64 12.38 -9.98 22.21
N ALA A 65 11.99 -10.86 21.28
CA ALA A 65 10.63 -11.36 21.15
C ALA A 65 10.18 -12.13 22.39
N ALA A 66 11.03 -13.02 22.89
CA ALA A 66 10.77 -13.74 24.13
C ALA A 66 10.73 -12.81 25.35
N GLY A 67 11.63 -11.82 25.41
CA GLY A 67 11.72 -10.85 26.49
C GLY A 67 10.48 -9.98 26.68
N ARG A 68 9.63 -9.81 25.64
CA ARG A 68 8.34 -9.12 25.77
C ARG A 68 7.30 -9.89 26.59
N TYR A 69 7.45 -11.20 26.74
CA TYR A 69 6.50 -12.07 27.43
C TYR A 69 7.12 -12.69 28.69
N LEU A 70 7.54 -11.81 29.61
CA LEU A 70 8.05 -12.22 30.92
C LEU A 70 7.02 -13.10 31.64
N GLY A 71 7.46 -14.27 32.12
CA GLY A 71 6.61 -15.21 32.87
C GLY A 71 6.02 -16.37 32.05
N ARG A 72 6.39 -16.51 30.77
CA ARG A 72 6.24 -17.78 30.05
C ARG A 72 7.53 -18.58 30.12
N ASP A 73 7.40 -19.90 30.24
CA ASP A 73 8.51 -20.84 30.14
C ASP A 73 8.98 -20.91 28.67
N ILE A 74 9.80 -19.94 28.26
CA ILE A 74 10.43 -19.89 26.94
C ILE A 74 11.88 -20.35 27.10
N GLU A 75 12.29 -21.37 26.34
CA GLU A 75 13.63 -21.94 26.37
C GLU A 75 14.66 -21.02 25.68
N LEU A 76 15.01 -19.91 26.33
CA LEU A 76 15.97 -18.91 25.82
C LEU A 76 17.36 -19.52 25.53
N ASP A 77 17.76 -20.51 26.31
CA ASP A 77 18.98 -21.29 26.15
C ASP A 77 19.01 -22.10 24.84
N ARG A 78 17.85 -22.38 24.25
CA ARG A 78 17.70 -23.13 22.99
C ARG A 78 17.40 -22.24 21.78
N THR A 79 17.59 -20.93 21.90
CA THR A 79 17.34 -19.98 20.80
C THR A 79 18.20 -20.30 19.56
N GLU A 80 19.46 -20.68 19.74
CA GLU A 80 20.37 -21.08 18.66
C GLU A 80 19.91 -22.38 17.98
N GLU A 81 19.41 -23.32 18.78
CA GLU A 81 18.84 -24.56 18.26
C GLU A 81 17.58 -24.30 17.42
N LEU A 82 16.71 -23.37 17.85
CA LEU A 82 15.53 -22.97 17.09
C LEU A 82 15.92 -22.33 15.74
N ALA A 83 16.88 -21.41 15.75
CA ALA A 83 17.37 -20.75 14.53
C ALA A 83 18.02 -21.75 13.55
N GLY A 84 18.82 -22.69 14.06
CA GLY A 84 19.51 -23.69 13.23
C GLY A 84 18.59 -24.80 12.71
N ARG A 85 17.69 -25.33 13.55
CA ARG A 85 16.82 -26.47 13.17
C ARG A 85 15.58 -26.01 12.39
N LEU A 86 15.05 -24.82 12.67
CA LEU A 86 13.80 -24.31 12.11
C LEU A 86 13.95 -22.85 11.62
N PRO A 87 14.83 -22.58 10.63
CA PRO A 87 15.15 -21.22 10.21
C PRO A 87 13.95 -20.43 9.68
N GLY A 88 12.98 -21.10 9.05
CA GLY A 88 11.74 -20.45 8.59
C GLY A 88 10.85 -19.96 9.75
N TRP A 89 10.73 -20.75 10.82
CA TRP A 89 9.96 -20.37 12.01
C TRP A 89 10.67 -19.27 12.80
N ALA A 90 11.99 -19.37 12.96
CA ALA A 90 12.80 -18.33 13.57
C ALA A 90 12.63 -16.99 12.84
N GLY A 91 12.70 -17.00 11.51
CA GLY A 91 12.47 -15.81 10.68
C GLY A 91 11.06 -15.23 10.83
N LEU A 92 10.03 -16.07 10.89
CA LEU A 92 8.65 -15.62 11.10
C LEU A 92 8.47 -14.91 12.45
N VAL A 93 9.00 -15.49 13.54
CA VAL A 93 8.90 -14.90 14.89
C VAL A 93 9.60 -13.54 14.92
N ALA A 94 10.81 -13.42 14.36
CA ALA A 94 11.52 -12.16 14.28
C ALA A 94 10.77 -11.11 13.44
N ALA A 95 10.19 -11.51 12.30
CA ALA A 95 9.40 -10.61 11.46
C ALA A 95 8.12 -10.13 12.17
N GLN A 96 7.43 -11.02 12.89
CA GLN A 96 6.27 -10.66 13.71
C GLN A 96 6.65 -9.70 14.84
N HIS A 97 7.75 -9.96 15.54
CA HIS A 97 8.26 -9.07 16.59
C HIS A 97 8.53 -7.65 16.08
N ALA A 98 9.18 -7.53 14.92
CA ALA A 98 9.43 -6.25 14.27
C ALA A 98 8.12 -5.54 13.87
N ARG A 99 7.17 -6.28 13.30
CA ARG A 99 5.86 -5.73 12.91
C ARG A 99 5.06 -5.25 14.12
N ILE A 100 5.06 -6.00 15.21
CA ILE A 100 4.39 -5.61 16.46
C ILE A 100 5.00 -4.32 17.00
N GLY A 101 6.33 -4.21 17.05
CA GLY A 101 7.01 -3.00 17.51
C GLY A 101 6.70 -1.76 16.64
N GLU A 102 6.53 -1.91 15.33
CA GLU A 102 6.07 -0.82 14.46
C GLU A 102 4.63 -0.39 14.79
N LEU A 103 3.73 -1.36 14.97
CA LEU A 103 2.34 -1.08 15.32
C LEU A 103 2.22 -0.40 16.68
N GLU A 104 3.00 -0.84 17.67
CA GLU A 104 3.06 -0.22 19.00
C GLU A 104 3.51 1.24 18.90
N ARG A 105 4.57 1.54 18.14
CA ARG A 105 5.02 2.92 17.92
C ARG A 105 4.01 3.78 17.17
N LEU A 106 3.29 3.20 16.21
CA LEU A 106 2.22 3.91 15.51
C LEU A 106 1.06 4.25 16.46
N VAL A 107 0.66 3.30 17.32
CA VAL A 107 -0.35 3.54 18.35
C VAL A 107 0.10 4.61 19.34
N GLU A 108 1.36 4.57 19.80
CA GLU A 108 1.93 5.59 20.68
C GLU A 108 1.92 6.97 20.01
N SER A 109 2.34 7.06 18.75
CA SER A 109 2.30 8.29 17.96
C SER A 109 0.88 8.83 17.76
N LEU A 110 -0.10 7.95 17.49
CA LEU A 110 -1.49 8.34 17.39
C LEU A 110 -2.04 8.83 18.73
N SER A 111 -1.73 8.14 19.83
CA SER A 111 -2.13 8.53 21.18
C SER A 111 -1.52 9.87 21.59
N ASP A 112 -0.25 10.09 21.27
CA ASP A 112 0.44 11.35 21.55
C ASP A 112 -0.19 12.49 20.76
N ARG A 113 -0.46 12.27 19.47
CA ARG A 113 -1.18 13.24 18.63
C ARG A 113 -2.56 13.54 19.19
N LEU A 114 -3.36 12.54 19.56
CA LEU A 114 -4.69 12.76 20.11
C LEU A 114 -4.68 13.51 21.44
N THR A 115 -3.72 13.21 22.32
CA THR A 115 -3.63 13.82 23.65
C THR A 115 -3.13 15.26 23.58
N HIS A 116 -2.27 15.56 22.61
CA HIS A 116 -1.61 16.86 22.48
C HIS A 116 -2.08 17.68 21.28
N ASP A 117 -3.18 17.31 20.61
CA ASP A 117 -3.69 18.08 19.47
C ASP A 117 -4.29 19.43 19.95
N PRO A 118 -3.67 20.57 19.59
CA PRO A 118 -4.17 21.88 20.01
C PRO A 118 -5.56 22.21 19.42
N HIS A 119 -5.87 21.71 18.23
CA HIS A 119 -7.16 21.90 17.58
C HIS A 119 -8.24 21.14 18.33
N LEU A 120 -8.00 19.86 18.66
CA LEU A 120 -8.95 19.05 19.45
C LEU A 120 -9.21 19.68 20.83
N ALA A 121 -8.16 20.12 21.52
CA ALA A 121 -8.29 20.81 22.81
C ALA A 121 -9.12 22.10 22.70
N THR A 122 -8.94 22.87 21.62
CA THR A 122 -9.68 24.12 21.39
C THR A 122 -11.15 23.83 21.13
N SER A 123 -11.47 22.89 20.23
CA SER A 123 -12.86 22.51 19.92
C SER A 123 -13.60 21.94 21.13
N LEU A 124 -12.94 21.12 21.97
CA LEU A 124 -13.54 20.63 23.22
C LEU A 124 -13.85 21.77 24.20
N HIS A 125 -12.95 22.76 24.31
CA HIS A 125 -13.16 23.92 25.16
C HIS A 125 -14.32 24.81 24.65
N GLU A 126 -14.44 24.99 23.34
CA GLU A 126 -15.55 25.72 22.71
C GLU A 126 -16.89 25.03 22.97
N VAL A 127 -16.96 23.71 22.82
CA VAL A 127 -18.15 22.92 23.15
C VAL A 127 -18.54 23.10 24.62
N LEU A 128 -17.59 22.94 25.55
CA LEU A 128 -17.86 23.09 27.00
C LEU A 128 -18.33 24.51 27.35
N SER A 129 -17.71 25.53 26.77
CA SER A 129 -18.07 26.93 27.01
C SER A 129 -19.46 27.24 26.49
N THR A 130 -19.78 26.77 25.29
CA THR A 130 -21.08 27.00 24.64
C THR A 130 -22.21 26.27 25.38
N VAL A 131 -22.00 25.02 25.78
CA VAL A 131 -22.96 24.27 26.61
C VAL A 131 -23.19 24.98 27.95
N THR A 132 -22.14 25.52 28.56
CA THR A 132 -22.25 26.26 29.83
C THR A 132 -23.07 27.55 29.65
N ALA A 133 -22.86 28.29 28.56
CA ALA A 133 -23.60 29.51 28.24
C ALA A 133 -25.09 29.24 27.99
N ILE A 134 -25.41 28.17 27.21
CA ILE A 134 -26.79 27.72 26.98
C ILE A 134 -27.46 27.37 28.32
N ARG A 135 -26.79 26.57 29.16
CA ARG A 135 -27.33 26.15 30.46
C ARG A 135 -27.59 27.34 31.38
N SER A 136 -26.66 28.30 31.43
CA SER A 136 -26.82 29.51 32.26
C SER A 136 -28.00 30.36 31.77
N THR A 137 -28.12 30.55 30.46
CA THR A 137 -29.20 31.36 29.87
C THR A 137 -30.56 30.67 30.06
N ALA A 138 -30.62 29.35 29.88
CA ALA A 138 -31.81 28.56 30.12
C ALA A 138 -32.26 28.62 31.59
N SER A 139 -31.34 28.50 32.55
CA SER A 139 -31.65 28.62 33.99
C SER A 139 -32.19 30.00 34.35
N ILE A 140 -31.64 31.09 33.80
CA ILE A 140 -32.17 32.44 34.00
C ILE A 140 -33.62 32.54 33.49
N LEU A 141 -33.88 32.00 32.29
CA LEU A 141 -35.20 31.99 31.67
C LEU A 141 -36.23 31.12 32.41
N THR A 142 -35.80 30.06 33.10
CA THR A 142 -36.71 29.17 33.85
C THR A 142 -36.92 29.61 35.30
N ASP A 143 -35.89 30.15 35.95
CA ASP A 143 -35.90 30.40 37.39
C ASP A 143 -36.40 31.82 37.74
N THR A 144 -36.46 32.72 36.75
CA THR A 144 -36.98 34.09 36.94
C THR A 144 -38.34 34.23 36.27
N SER A 145 -39.39 34.37 37.08
CA SER A 145 -40.78 34.39 36.60
C SER A 145 -41.28 35.74 36.06
N ASP A 146 -40.48 36.81 36.18
CA ASP A 146 -40.90 38.19 35.82
C ASP A 146 -39.79 38.91 35.02
N ILE A 147 -39.43 38.34 33.87
CA ILE A 147 -38.43 38.90 32.97
C ILE A 147 -39.10 39.87 32.00
N ASP A 148 -38.51 41.05 31.85
CA ASP A 148 -38.94 42.02 30.85
C ASP A 148 -38.92 41.43 29.42
N PRO A 149 -39.95 41.67 28.59
CA PRO A 149 -40.09 41.06 27.27
C PRO A 149 -38.89 41.29 26.33
N ASP A 150 -38.26 42.48 26.39
CA ASP A 150 -37.11 42.80 25.54
C ASP A 150 -35.88 41.99 25.99
N TRP A 151 -35.70 41.80 27.29
CA TRP A 151 -34.64 40.95 27.84
C TRP A 151 -34.85 39.48 27.52
N GLN A 152 -36.09 38.98 27.61
CA GLN A 152 -36.44 37.61 27.24
C GLN A 152 -36.10 37.32 25.77
N ALA A 153 -36.44 38.24 24.86
CA ALA A 153 -36.10 38.12 23.44
C ALA A 153 -34.58 38.07 23.20
N ARG A 154 -33.79 38.84 23.96
CA ARG A 154 -32.32 38.80 23.90
C ARG A 154 -31.76 37.46 24.39
N PHE A 155 -32.25 36.94 25.51
CA PHE A 155 -31.81 35.64 26.02
C PHE A 155 -32.15 34.49 25.06
N LEU A 156 -33.35 34.48 24.48
CA LEU A 156 -33.73 33.48 23.46
C LEU A 156 -32.85 33.56 22.21
N ARG A 157 -32.49 34.77 21.76
CA ARG A 157 -31.54 34.94 20.66
C ARG A 157 -30.15 34.41 21.01
N ASN A 158 -29.65 34.71 22.20
CA ASN A 158 -28.35 34.19 22.67
C ASN A 158 -28.33 32.66 22.69
N VAL A 159 -29.41 32.01 23.17
CA VAL A 159 -29.52 30.54 23.13
C VAL A 159 -29.49 30.01 21.71
N GLY A 160 -30.16 30.66 20.75
CA GLY A 160 -30.12 30.29 19.34
C GLY A 160 -28.71 30.40 18.74
N GLU A 161 -28.03 31.51 18.99
CA GLU A 161 -26.65 31.75 18.53
C GLU A 161 -25.66 30.75 19.14
N ASP A 162 -25.78 30.47 20.44
CA ASP A 162 -24.95 29.47 21.12
C ASP A 162 -25.25 28.05 20.62
N SER A 163 -26.51 27.70 20.38
CA SER A 163 -26.87 26.39 19.85
C SER A 163 -26.33 26.16 18.43
N ALA A 164 -26.30 27.21 17.59
CA ALA A 164 -25.67 27.16 16.28
C ALA A 164 -24.15 26.95 16.39
N ARG A 165 -23.47 27.74 17.24
CA ARG A 165 -22.03 27.58 17.50
C ARG A 165 -21.66 26.20 18.03
N LEU A 166 -22.49 25.62 18.90
CA LEU A 166 -22.31 24.27 19.41
C LEU A 166 -22.39 23.24 18.26
N THR A 167 -23.38 23.39 17.38
CA THR A 167 -23.56 22.51 16.23
C THR A 167 -22.35 22.55 15.31
N ASP A 168 -21.86 23.75 14.99
CA ASP A 168 -20.67 23.94 14.14
C ASP A 168 -19.42 23.31 14.78
N SER A 169 -19.23 23.52 16.09
CA SER A 169 -18.09 22.96 16.84
C SER A 169 -18.12 21.43 16.88
N VAL A 170 -19.30 20.83 17.05
CA VAL A 170 -19.48 19.37 17.04
C VAL A 170 -19.30 18.79 15.64
N GLN A 171 -19.77 19.46 14.59
CA GLN A 171 -19.55 19.03 13.21
C GLN A 171 -18.06 19.05 12.85
N GLY A 172 -17.33 20.09 13.27
CA GLY A 172 -15.88 20.17 13.08
C GLY A 172 -15.12 19.03 13.76
N LEU A 173 -15.56 18.59 14.96
CA LEU A 173 -15.01 17.41 15.61
C LEU A 173 -15.29 16.11 14.84
N VAL A 174 -16.51 15.94 14.30
CA VAL A 174 -16.88 14.78 13.47
C VAL A 174 -16.03 14.73 12.21
N ASP A 175 -15.85 15.85 11.52
CA ASP A 175 -15.05 15.93 10.30
C ASP A 175 -13.57 15.64 10.57
N TYR A 176 -13.03 16.13 11.71
CA TYR A 176 -11.66 15.87 12.14
C TYR A 176 -11.39 14.37 12.38
N PHE A 177 -12.31 13.65 13.04
CA PHE A 177 -12.18 12.19 13.23
C PHE A 177 -12.54 11.38 11.97
N GLY A 178 -13.44 11.90 11.13
CA GLY A 178 -13.76 11.34 9.82
C GLY A 178 -12.55 11.36 8.87
N ALA A 179 -11.76 12.42 8.90
CA ALA A 179 -10.54 12.55 8.08
C ALA A 179 -9.45 11.53 8.46
N GLY A 180 -9.40 11.07 9.71
CA GLY A 180 -8.49 10.01 10.17
C GLY A 180 -8.95 8.59 9.83
N SER A 181 -10.21 8.41 9.44
CA SER A 181 -10.79 7.11 9.04
C SER A 181 -10.57 6.81 7.55
N ALA A 182 -9.98 7.74 6.80
CA ALA A 182 -9.61 7.59 5.39
C ALA A 182 -8.33 6.75 5.17
N VAL A 183 -8.07 5.76 6.04
CA VAL A 183 -6.98 4.79 5.86
C VAL A 183 -7.46 3.55 5.08
N GLU A 184 -8.75 3.44 4.76
CA GLU A 184 -9.29 2.44 3.80
C GLU A 184 -9.92 3.05 2.53
N ASP A 185 -10.27 4.34 2.50
CA ASP A 185 -10.73 5.04 1.28
C ASP A 185 -9.69 6.08 0.83
N THR A 186 -8.53 5.60 0.37
CA THR A 186 -7.86 6.39 -0.67
C THR A 186 -8.78 6.30 -1.88
N PRO A 187 -9.25 7.39 -2.50
CA PRO A 187 -9.99 7.28 -3.75
C PRO A 187 -9.06 6.56 -4.72
N ILE A 188 -9.36 5.29 -4.98
CA ILE A 188 -8.63 4.46 -5.93
C ILE A 188 -8.68 5.26 -7.22
N SER A 189 -7.54 5.77 -7.65
CA SER A 189 -7.50 6.55 -8.88
C SER A 189 -8.06 5.67 -10.01
N PRO A 190 -8.70 6.23 -11.04
CA PRO A 190 -9.19 5.42 -12.15
C PRO A 190 -8.12 4.48 -12.74
N GLN A 191 -6.84 4.89 -12.66
CA GLN A 191 -5.67 4.09 -13.02
C GLN A 191 -5.46 2.88 -12.10
N GLU A 192 -5.57 3.07 -10.79
CA GLU A 192 -5.44 1.99 -9.80
C GLU A 192 -6.62 1.01 -9.86
N GLU A 193 -7.83 1.47 -10.16
CA GLU A 193 -9.00 0.59 -10.38
C GLU A 193 -8.74 -0.37 -11.55
N VAL A 194 -8.23 0.17 -12.66
CA VAL A 194 -7.86 -0.59 -13.85
C VAL A 194 -6.69 -1.54 -13.56
N ALA A 195 -5.67 -1.08 -12.82
CA ALA A 195 -4.53 -1.90 -12.45
C ALA A 195 -4.95 -3.10 -11.58
N ALA A 196 -5.79 -2.86 -10.57
CA ALA A 196 -6.32 -3.90 -9.70
C ALA A 196 -7.20 -4.90 -10.47
N PHE A 197 -8.03 -4.41 -11.39
CA PHE A 197 -8.82 -5.27 -12.27
C PHE A 197 -7.94 -6.18 -13.15
N LEU A 198 -6.90 -5.62 -13.78
CA LEU A 198 -5.97 -6.39 -14.61
C LEU A 198 -5.16 -7.40 -13.78
N GLU A 199 -4.69 -7.00 -12.61
CA GLU A 199 -3.95 -7.89 -11.69
C GLU A 199 -4.83 -9.05 -11.20
N ALA A 200 -6.10 -8.79 -10.86
CA ALA A 200 -7.05 -9.83 -10.47
C ALA A 200 -7.33 -10.84 -11.61
N SER A 201 -7.25 -10.39 -12.86
CA SER A 201 -7.33 -11.27 -14.04
C SER A 201 -6.02 -12.02 -14.35
N GLY A 202 -4.94 -11.73 -13.62
CA GLY A 202 -3.60 -12.21 -13.96
C GLY A 202 -3.09 -11.69 -15.30
N PHE A 203 -3.53 -10.48 -15.69
CA PHE A 203 -3.27 -9.82 -16.98
C PHE A 203 -3.69 -10.63 -18.21
N HIS A 204 -4.51 -11.66 -18.04
CA HIS A 204 -4.95 -12.54 -19.11
C HIS A 204 -6.47 -12.66 -19.11
N ILE A 205 -7.10 -12.32 -20.23
CA ILE A 205 -8.56 -12.27 -20.36
C ILE A 205 -8.99 -13.30 -21.42
N PRO A 206 -9.33 -14.54 -21.02
CA PRO A 206 -9.64 -15.62 -21.95
C PRO A 206 -10.78 -15.29 -22.91
N ALA A 207 -11.78 -14.53 -22.45
CA ALA A 207 -12.93 -14.13 -23.26
C ALA A 207 -12.55 -13.26 -24.48
N LEU A 208 -11.39 -12.59 -24.43
CA LEU A 208 -10.90 -11.73 -25.51
C LEU A 208 -9.90 -12.43 -26.42
N GLU A 209 -9.39 -13.62 -26.06
CA GLU A 209 -8.44 -14.38 -26.89
C GLU A 209 -9.05 -14.95 -28.17
N THR A 210 -10.34 -15.34 -28.13
CA THR A 210 -11.05 -15.87 -29.31
C THR A 210 -11.58 -14.76 -30.21
N GLY A 211 -11.61 -13.52 -29.70
CA GLY A 211 -12.13 -12.36 -30.42
C GLY A 211 -13.65 -12.18 -30.34
N ASP A 212 -14.39 -13.04 -29.65
CA ASP A 212 -15.86 -12.95 -29.57
C ASP A 212 -16.37 -12.16 -28.35
N GLY A 213 -15.50 -11.92 -27.35
CA GLY A 213 -15.86 -11.12 -26.17
C GLY A 213 -16.01 -9.64 -26.50
N ASP A 214 -16.98 -8.99 -25.87
CA ASP A 214 -17.14 -7.53 -25.92
C ASP A 214 -16.41 -6.87 -24.73
N PRO A 215 -15.36 -6.04 -24.98
CA PRO A 215 -14.70 -5.25 -23.94
C PRO A 215 -15.65 -4.38 -23.11
N GLY A 216 -16.70 -3.83 -23.73
CA GLY A 216 -17.69 -2.98 -23.05
C GLY A 216 -18.48 -3.75 -22.00
N ALA A 217 -19.11 -4.85 -22.42
CA ALA A 217 -19.84 -5.73 -21.51
C ALA A 217 -18.96 -6.29 -20.37
N LEU A 218 -17.68 -6.59 -20.64
CA LEU A 218 -16.74 -7.06 -19.61
C LEU A 218 -16.41 -5.96 -18.59
N ALA A 219 -16.24 -4.71 -19.05
CA ALA A 219 -15.98 -3.58 -18.14
C ALA A 219 -17.20 -3.30 -17.24
N ASP A 220 -18.41 -3.36 -17.79
CA ASP A 220 -19.64 -3.12 -17.04
C ASP A 220 -19.95 -4.22 -16.01
N ALA A 221 -19.55 -5.47 -16.31
CA ALA A 221 -19.70 -6.59 -15.40
C ALA A 221 -18.60 -6.65 -14.31
N ALA A 222 -17.56 -5.82 -14.39
CA ALA A 222 -16.44 -5.84 -13.47
C ALA A 222 -16.74 -5.02 -12.20
N PRO A 223 -16.87 -5.65 -11.01
CA PRO A 223 -17.18 -4.94 -9.76
C PRO A 223 -16.04 -4.01 -9.29
N MET A 224 -14.83 -4.21 -9.81
CA MET A 224 -13.64 -3.41 -9.47
C MET A 224 -13.56 -2.09 -10.25
N LEU A 225 -14.37 -1.90 -11.31
CA LEU A 225 -14.41 -0.69 -12.14
C LEU A 225 -15.63 0.16 -11.74
N GLN A 226 -15.45 0.96 -10.70
CA GLN A 226 -16.49 1.76 -10.09
C GLN A 226 -16.68 3.09 -10.84
N SER A 227 -15.58 3.73 -11.26
CA SER A 227 -15.66 5.02 -11.95
C SER A 227 -15.87 4.89 -13.46
N ALA A 228 -16.60 5.84 -14.05
CA ALA A 228 -16.79 5.90 -15.51
C ALA A 228 -15.45 6.06 -16.26
N ALA A 229 -14.51 6.82 -15.69
CA ALA A 229 -13.17 6.98 -16.23
C ALA A 229 -12.38 5.65 -16.22
N ALA A 230 -12.45 4.87 -15.14
CA ALA A 230 -11.82 3.56 -15.07
C ALA A 230 -12.41 2.59 -16.09
N ARG A 231 -13.74 2.60 -16.27
CA ARG A 231 -14.41 1.78 -17.30
C ARG A 231 -13.95 2.14 -18.70
N GLU A 232 -13.93 3.42 -19.07
CA GLU A 232 -13.43 3.85 -20.37
C GLU A 232 -11.96 3.46 -20.59
N MET A 233 -11.13 3.60 -19.56
CA MET A 233 -9.73 3.17 -19.61
C MET A 233 -9.61 1.65 -19.80
N ALA A 234 -10.32 0.86 -19.01
CA ALA A 234 -10.32 -0.61 -19.12
C ALA A 234 -10.83 -1.08 -20.48
N VAL A 235 -11.88 -0.46 -21.03
CA VAL A 235 -12.40 -0.79 -22.38
C VAL A 235 -11.34 -0.55 -23.43
N ARG A 236 -10.59 0.56 -23.38
CA ARG A 236 -9.49 0.82 -24.33
C ARG A 236 -8.37 -0.21 -24.20
N GLU A 237 -8.00 -0.57 -22.98
CA GLU A 237 -6.97 -1.58 -22.72
C GLU A 237 -7.39 -2.98 -23.20
N MET A 238 -8.62 -3.38 -22.90
CA MET A 238 -9.19 -4.65 -23.35
C MET A 238 -9.36 -4.72 -24.87
N ALA A 239 -9.76 -3.61 -25.52
CA ALA A 239 -9.83 -3.54 -26.98
C ALA A 239 -8.44 -3.70 -27.63
N ARG A 240 -7.41 -3.08 -27.04
CA ARG A 240 -6.02 -3.23 -27.48
C ARG A 240 -5.53 -4.67 -27.29
N TYR A 241 -5.79 -5.27 -26.13
CA TYR A 241 -5.52 -6.67 -25.86
C TYR A 241 -6.16 -7.59 -26.90
N GLN A 242 -7.44 -7.37 -27.21
CA GLN A 242 -8.18 -8.17 -28.18
C GLN A 242 -7.61 -8.03 -29.60
N ALA A 243 -7.25 -6.81 -30.00
CA ALA A 243 -6.61 -6.58 -31.30
C ALA A 243 -5.26 -7.31 -31.41
N ASP A 244 -4.43 -7.22 -30.36
CA ASP A 244 -3.15 -7.91 -30.31
C ASP A 244 -3.34 -9.45 -30.30
N ALA A 245 -4.35 -9.96 -29.59
CA ALA A 245 -4.66 -11.40 -29.55
C ALA A 245 -5.14 -11.94 -30.90
N ARG A 246 -5.94 -11.17 -31.64
CA ARG A 246 -6.37 -11.51 -33.00
C ARG A 246 -5.19 -11.51 -33.98
N ALA A 247 -4.30 -10.53 -33.89
CA ALA A 247 -3.11 -10.45 -34.74
C ALA A 247 -2.08 -11.54 -34.41
N MET A 248 -1.94 -11.88 -33.13
CA MET A 248 -1.01 -12.88 -32.61
C MET A 248 -1.71 -13.90 -31.71
N PRO A 249 -2.35 -14.94 -32.29
CA PRO A 249 -2.97 -15.99 -31.50
C PRO A 249 -1.96 -16.71 -30.61
N GLY A 250 -2.33 -16.96 -29.35
CA GLY A 250 -1.43 -17.48 -28.31
C GLY A 250 -0.60 -18.71 -28.72
N PRO A 251 -1.18 -19.77 -29.32
CA PRO A 251 -0.43 -20.94 -29.75
C PRO A 251 0.63 -20.64 -30.82
N ARG A 252 0.32 -19.74 -31.76
CA ARG A 252 1.26 -19.34 -32.83
C ARG A 252 2.38 -18.48 -32.27
N LEU A 253 2.06 -17.59 -31.33
CA LEU A 253 3.05 -16.75 -30.67
C LEU A 253 4.02 -17.59 -29.82
N ALA A 254 3.51 -18.53 -29.03
CA ALA A 254 4.34 -19.44 -28.23
C ALA A 254 5.32 -20.25 -29.10
N ALA A 255 4.85 -20.78 -30.24
CA ALA A 255 5.70 -21.49 -31.18
C ALA A 255 6.77 -20.58 -31.82
N ALA A 256 6.43 -19.32 -32.13
CA ALA A 256 7.38 -18.35 -32.68
C ALA A 256 8.44 -17.92 -31.66
N TRP A 257 8.03 -17.73 -30.41
CA TRP A 257 8.93 -17.43 -29.29
C TRP A 257 9.95 -18.56 -29.07
N ALA A 258 9.48 -19.81 -29.00
CA ALA A 258 10.34 -20.97 -28.80
C ALA A 258 11.41 -21.16 -29.89
N GLN A 259 11.20 -20.61 -31.09
CA GLN A 259 12.14 -20.69 -32.21
C GLN A 259 13.15 -19.54 -32.22
N SER A 260 12.69 -18.30 -31.99
CA SER A 260 13.50 -17.10 -32.25
C SER A 260 14.03 -16.42 -30.99
N HIS A 261 13.28 -16.45 -29.88
CA HIS A 261 13.53 -15.66 -28.66
C HIS A 261 13.80 -14.16 -28.91
N ASP A 262 13.40 -13.65 -30.08
CA ASP A 262 13.67 -12.29 -30.53
C ASP A 262 12.34 -11.60 -30.88
N PRO A 263 11.88 -10.63 -30.06
CA PRO A 263 10.66 -9.89 -30.31
C PRO A 263 10.62 -9.17 -31.67
N GLY A 264 11.76 -8.72 -32.21
CA GLY A 264 11.83 -8.04 -33.50
C GLY A 264 11.56 -8.98 -34.68
N GLN A 265 12.07 -10.21 -34.62
CA GLN A 265 11.78 -11.24 -35.63
C GLN A 265 10.32 -11.70 -35.57
N ILE A 266 9.76 -11.79 -34.36
CA ILE A 266 8.34 -12.09 -34.16
C ILE A 266 7.47 -10.96 -34.74
N ALA A 267 7.83 -9.70 -34.51
CA ALA A 267 7.13 -8.54 -35.07
C ALA A 267 7.07 -8.60 -36.61
N ALA A 268 8.21 -8.89 -37.25
CA ALA A 268 8.28 -9.08 -38.70
C ALA A 268 7.43 -10.26 -39.20
N ARG A 269 7.43 -11.39 -38.46
CA ARG A 269 6.68 -12.60 -38.82
C ARG A 269 5.16 -12.41 -38.74
N PHE A 270 4.68 -11.67 -37.74
CA PHE A 270 3.25 -11.39 -37.55
C PHE A 270 2.80 -10.08 -38.22
N GLN A 271 3.72 -9.32 -38.83
CA GLN A 271 3.47 -8.01 -39.44
C GLN A 271 2.81 -7.02 -38.47
N VAL A 272 3.31 -6.98 -37.24
CA VAL A 272 2.84 -6.11 -36.15
C VAL A 272 3.98 -5.24 -35.63
N ASP A 273 3.64 -4.21 -34.87
CA ASP A 273 4.64 -3.40 -34.19
C ASP A 273 5.30 -4.16 -33.02
N LEU A 274 6.50 -3.71 -32.64
CA LEU A 274 7.27 -4.31 -31.55
C LEU A 274 6.53 -4.22 -30.21
N ALA A 275 5.79 -3.14 -29.96
CA ALA A 275 5.09 -2.95 -28.69
C ALA A 275 3.94 -3.98 -28.54
N ALA A 276 3.25 -4.33 -29.62
CA ALA A 276 2.24 -5.39 -29.63
C ALA A 276 2.86 -6.75 -29.26
N VAL A 277 4.02 -7.09 -29.83
CA VAL A 277 4.73 -8.33 -29.47
C VAL A 277 5.09 -8.34 -27.99
N LEU A 278 5.67 -7.25 -27.48
CA LEU A 278 6.06 -7.14 -26.07
C LEU A 278 4.85 -7.24 -25.12
N ARG A 279 3.72 -6.59 -25.45
CA ARG A 279 2.47 -6.72 -24.70
C ARG A 279 1.97 -8.16 -24.67
N ARG A 280 1.98 -8.86 -25.81
CA ARG A 280 1.52 -10.25 -25.88
C ARG A 280 2.44 -11.23 -25.16
N LEU A 281 3.75 -11.03 -25.23
CA LEU A 281 4.71 -11.88 -24.53
C LEU A 281 4.56 -11.77 -23.00
N ALA A 282 4.27 -10.57 -22.48
CA ALA A 282 4.09 -10.35 -21.05
C ALA A 282 2.86 -11.04 -20.44
N VAL A 283 1.85 -11.38 -21.26
CA VAL A 283 0.59 -12.01 -20.82
C VAL A 283 0.46 -13.47 -21.28
N LEU A 284 1.49 -14.02 -21.92
CA LEU A 284 1.47 -15.36 -22.50
C LEU A 284 1.76 -16.42 -21.43
N LYS A 285 0.76 -17.26 -21.09
CA LYS A 285 0.87 -18.30 -20.04
C LYS A 285 2.03 -19.29 -20.20
N ASN A 286 2.43 -19.60 -21.43
CA ASN A 286 3.54 -20.51 -21.75
C ASN A 286 4.69 -19.77 -22.47
N GLY A 287 4.83 -18.49 -22.14
CA GLY A 287 5.82 -17.59 -22.71
C GLY A 287 7.05 -17.40 -21.80
N PRO A 288 7.89 -16.40 -22.11
CA PRO A 288 8.98 -16.00 -21.24
C PRO A 288 8.45 -15.49 -19.88
N GLU A 289 9.19 -15.75 -18.79
CA GLU A 289 8.93 -15.14 -17.48
C GLU A 289 9.35 -13.66 -17.50
N CYS A 290 8.55 -12.82 -18.14
CA CYS A 290 8.82 -11.39 -18.26
C CYS A 290 7.59 -10.54 -17.94
N GLY A 291 7.82 -9.37 -17.33
CA GLY A 291 6.84 -8.31 -17.22
C GLY A 291 7.11 -7.22 -18.26
N LEU A 292 6.09 -6.43 -18.60
CA LEU A 292 6.21 -5.26 -19.44
C LEU A 292 6.02 -3.99 -18.60
N VAL A 293 6.88 -3.00 -18.83
CA VAL A 293 6.72 -1.65 -18.30
C VAL A 293 6.83 -0.69 -19.48
N ILE A 294 5.78 0.12 -19.69
CA ILE A 294 5.79 1.20 -20.69
C ILE A 294 5.90 2.51 -19.93
N CYS A 295 6.80 3.40 -20.34
CA CYS A 295 6.92 4.73 -19.74
C CYS A 295 6.86 5.80 -20.81
N ASP A 296 6.33 6.97 -20.47
CA ASP A 296 6.51 8.15 -21.31
C ASP A 296 7.87 8.85 -21.05
N GLY A 297 8.15 9.89 -21.83
CA GLY A 297 9.42 10.62 -21.74
C GLY A 297 9.66 11.35 -20.40
N ALA A 298 8.63 11.47 -19.55
CA ALA A 298 8.75 12.01 -18.20
C ALA A 298 8.98 10.93 -17.14
N GLY A 299 8.98 9.65 -17.53
CA GLY A 299 9.14 8.51 -16.64
C GLY A 299 7.85 8.05 -15.97
N ALA A 300 6.68 8.54 -16.40
CA ALA A 300 5.40 8.05 -15.90
C ALA A 300 5.10 6.69 -16.54
N VAL A 301 4.85 5.69 -15.69
CA VAL A 301 4.49 4.33 -16.11
C VAL A 301 3.07 4.32 -16.67
N ARG A 302 2.90 3.70 -17.83
CA ARG A 302 1.63 3.47 -18.53
C ARG A 302 1.41 1.97 -18.71
N PHE A 303 0.15 1.58 -18.73
CA PHE A 303 -0.30 0.22 -19.03
C PHE A 303 -0.42 0.02 -20.54
#